data_AF-A0A7H4MUI4-F1
#
_entry.id   AF-A0A7H4MUI4-F1
#
_cell.length_a   1.000
_cell.length_b   1.000
_cell.length_c   1.000
_cell.angle_alpha   90.00
_cell.angle_beta   90.00
_cell.angle_gamma   90.00
#
_symmetry.space_group_name_H-M   'P 1'
#
loop_
_entity.id
_entity.type
_entity.pdbx_description
1 polymer ?
#
loop_
_entity_poly.entity_id
_entity_poly.type
_entity_poly.pdbx_seq_one_letter_code
_entity_poly.pdbx_strand_id
1 'polypeptide(L)'
;MIARCHSAQEAEALARQGQQIMAEIHGLSIPVIAAIHGACLGGGLELALACHGRVCSDDDKTRLGLRKYSWGCCPALAELSVYRD
;
A
#
# COMPACT_ATOMS: atom_id res chain seq x y z
N MET A 1 -3.59 0.57 -15.99
CA MET A 1 -3.62 -0.81 -15.47
C MET A 1 -4.98 -1.10 -14.84
N ILE A 2 -5.37 -0.43 -13.74
CA ILE A 2 -6.70 -0.61 -13.10
C ILE A 2 -7.87 -0.16 -13.99
N ALA A 3 -7.72 0.93 -14.74
CA ALA A 3 -8.75 1.44 -15.66
C ALA A 3 -9.11 0.48 -16.83
N ARG A 4 -8.44 -0.67 -16.93
CA ARG A 4 -8.70 -1.70 -17.93
C ARG A 4 -9.41 -2.94 -17.36
N CYS A 5 -9.71 -2.96 -16.06
CA CYS A 5 -10.50 -4.03 -15.46
C CYS A 5 -11.98 -3.79 -15.78
N HIS A 6 -12.62 -4.76 -16.43
CA HIS A 6 -14.03 -4.68 -16.83
C HIS A 6 -14.92 -5.67 -16.07
N SER A 7 -14.32 -6.56 -15.27
CA SER A 7 -15.03 -7.50 -14.40
C SER A 7 -14.51 -7.46 -12.97
N ALA A 8 -15.34 -7.92 -12.03
CA ALA A 8 -14.94 -8.05 -10.63
C ALA A 8 -13.77 -9.04 -10.45
N GLN A 9 -13.76 -10.12 -11.24
CA GLN A 9 -12.73 -11.14 -11.23
C GLN A 9 -11.38 -10.59 -11.68
N GLU A 10 -11.35 -9.76 -12.72
CA GLU A 10 -10.10 -9.09 -13.16
C GLU A 10 -9.57 -8.12 -12.09
N ALA A 11 -10.47 -7.37 -11.44
CA ALA A 11 -10.08 -6.46 -10.37
C ALA A 11 -9.55 -7.23 -9.15
N GLU A 12 -10.16 -8.35 -8.78
CA GLU A 12 -9.70 -9.21 -7.69
C GLU A 12 -8.33 -9.82 -8.02
N ALA A 13 -8.15 -10.36 -9.23
CA ALA A 13 -6.87 -10.95 -9.65
C ALA A 13 -5.74 -9.92 -9.59
N LEU A 14 -6.01 -8.69 -10.04
CA LEU A 14 -5.04 -7.59 -9.98
C LEU A 14 -4.72 -7.20 -8.52
N ALA A 15 -5.73 -7.16 -7.65
CA ALA A 15 -5.53 -6.87 -6.23
C ALA A 15 -4.68 -7.96 -5.55
N ARG A 16 -4.99 -9.24 -5.79
CA ARG A 16 -4.21 -10.38 -5.28
C ARG A 16 -2.75 -10.34 -5.73
N GLN A 17 -2.51 -9.99 -6.99
CA GLN A 17 -1.14 -9.82 -7.48
C GLN A 17 -0.38 -8.72 -6.74
N GLY A 18 -1.03 -7.59 -6.48
CA GLY A 18 -0.42 -6.51 -5.69
C GLY A 18 -0.16 -6.90 -4.23
N GLN A 19 -1.09 -7.63 -3.61
CA GLN A 19 -0.92 -8.19 -2.25
C GLN A 19 0.29 -9.12 -2.20
N GLN A 20 0.44 -10.02 -3.17
CA GLN A 20 1.56 -10.96 -3.24
C GLN A 20 2.92 -10.23 -3.32
N ILE A 21 3.03 -9.20 -4.15
CA ILE A 21 4.26 -8.40 -4.26
C ILE A 21 4.61 -7.75 -2.92
N MET A 22 3.62 -7.24 -2.18
CA MET A 22 3.88 -6.65 -0.87
C MET A 22 4.24 -7.67 0.20
N ALA A 23 3.62 -8.85 0.17
CA ALA A 23 4.01 -9.96 1.04
C ALA A 23 5.46 -10.39 0.75
N GLU A 24 5.87 -10.42 -0.52
CA GLU A 24 7.25 -10.67 -0.91
C GLU A 24 8.21 -9.60 -0.38
N ILE A 25 7.87 -8.30 -0.50
CA ILE A 25 8.68 -7.20 0.04
C ILE A 25 8.83 -7.31 1.56
N HIS A 26 7.74 -7.59 2.27
CA HIS A 26 7.73 -7.78 3.72
C HIS A 26 8.56 -9.00 4.16
N GLY A 27 8.57 -10.06 3.35
CA GLY A 27 9.31 -11.30 3.62
C GLY A 27 10.79 -11.27 3.22
N LEU A 28 11.30 -10.17 2.66
CA LEU A 28 12.71 -10.07 2.27
C LEU A 28 13.62 -10.14 3.50
N SER A 29 14.69 -10.92 3.41
CA SER A 29 15.73 -10.99 4.45
C SER A 29 16.60 -9.73 4.52
N ILE A 30 16.50 -8.86 3.52
CA ILE A 30 17.18 -7.57 3.46
C ILE A 30 16.21 -6.46 3.92
N PRO A 31 16.66 -5.53 4.80
CA PRO A 31 15.80 -4.45 5.26
C PRO A 31 15.48 -3.48 4.12
N VAL A 32 14.18 -3.21 3.94
CA VAL A 32 13.64 -2.28 2.94
C VAL A 32 13.07 -1.07 3.65
N ILE A 33 13.55 0.13 3.29
CA ILE A 33 13.14 1.39 3.90
C ILE A 33 12.39 2.24 2.87
N ALA A 34 11.16 2.62 3.19
CA ALA A 34 10.39 3.59 2.42
C ALA A 34 10.80 5.02 2.79
N ALA A 35 11.48 5.72 1.88
CA ALA A 35 11.74 7.15 2.00
C ALA A 35 10.56 7.94 1.40
N ILE A 36 9.83 8.65 2.26
CA ILE A 36 8.57 9.31 1.92
C ILE A 36 8.74 10.82 1.93
N HIS A 37 8.49 11.44 0.79
CA HIS A 37 8.42 12.89 0.66
C HIS A 37 7.12 13.28 -0.06
N GLY A 38 6.38 14.22 0.50
CA GLY A 38 5.08 14.64 -0.03
C GLY A 38 3.93 13.69 0.33
N ALA A 39 2.85 13.74 -0.46
CA ALA A 39 1.64 12.99 -0.17
C ALA A 39 1.80 11.49 -0.48
N CYS A 40 1.71 10.65 0.54
CA CYS A 40 1.74 9.19 0.43
C CYS A 40 0.39 8.64 0.92
N LEU A 41 -0.51 8.42 -0.04
CA LEU A 41 -1.92 8.12 0.22
C LEU A 41 -2.35 6.82 -0.46
N GLY A 42 -3.31 6.10 0.15
CA GLY A 42 -3.88 4.88 -0.43
C GLY A 42 -2.81 3.82 -0.73
N GLY A 43 -2.78 3.31 -1.96
CA GLY A 43 -1.83 2.26 -2.38
C GLY A 43 -0.35 2.60 -2.17
N GLY A 44 0.03 3.88 -2.22
CA GLY A 44 1.41 4.28 -1.91
C GLY A 44 1.76 4.09 -0.43
N LEU A 45 0.79 4.31 0.46
CA LEU A 45 0.95 4.06 1.89
C LEU A 45 0.87 2.56 2.21
N GLU A 46 0.02 1.81 1.50
CA GLU A 46 -0.01 0.35 1.59
C GLU A 46 1.37 -0.26 1.28
N LEU A 47 2.01 0.19 0.20
CA LEU A 47 3.38 -0.22 -0.15
C LEU A 47 4.40 0.19 0.91
N ALA A 48 4.33 1.43 1.40
CA ALA A 48 5.25 1.91 2.44
C ALA A 48 5.10 1.13 3.76
N LEU A 49 3.92 0.60 4.05
CA LEU A 49 3.67 -0.27 5.20
C LEU A 49 4.25 -1.67 5.01
N ALA A 50 4.28 -2.20 3.78
CA ALA A 50 4.94 -3.46 3.48
C ALA A 50 6.47 -3.42 3.70
N CYS A 51 7.08 -2.23 3.67
CA CYS A 51 8.49 -2.03 4.00
C CYS A 51 8.78 -2.22 5.50
N HIS A 52 10.03 -2.58 5.81
CA HIS A 52 10.52 -2.82 7.18
C HIS A 52 10.65 -1.54 7.99
N GLY A 53 10.86 -0.40 7.33
CA GLY A 53 10.95 0.89 7.97
C GLY A 53 10.49 2.02 7.04
N ARG A 54 10.18 3.16 7.64
CA ARG A 54 9.67 4.35 6.95
C ARG A 54 10.39 5.58 7.49
N VAL A 55 10.84 6.44 6.58
CA VAL A 55 11.43 7.75 6.92
C VAL A 55 10.62 8.80 6.17
N CYS A 56 10.05 9.74 6.91
CA CYS A 56 9.23 10.81 6.35
C CYS A 56 9.98 12.13 6.38
N SER A 57 9.85 12.92 5.31
CA SER A 57 10.31 14.30 5.28
C SER A 57 9.43 15.18 6.16
N ASP A 58 10.02 16.08 6.92
CA ASP A 58 9.32 17.08 7.76
C ASP A 58 8.69 18.25 6.95
N ASP A 59 8.66 18.15 5.63
CA ASP A 59 8.02 19.14 4.76
C ASP A 59 6.49 19.18 5.02
N ASP A 60 5.90 20.38 5.02
CA ASP A 60 4.46 20.59 5.16
C ASP A 60 3.62 19.86 4.10
N LYS A 61 4.21 19.48 2.96
CA LYS A 61 3.55 18.69 1.92
C LYS A 61 3.50 17.21 2.26
N THR A 62 4.29 16.75 3.23
CA THR A 62 4.30 15.35 3.64
C THR A 62 3.00 15.03 4.38
N ARG A 63 2.20 14.15 3.77
CA ARG A 63 0.89 13.75 4.29
C ARG A 63 0.70 12.25 4.06
N LEU A 64 0.49 11.52 5.14
CA LEU A 64 0.21 10.09 5.13
C LEU A 64 -1.29 9.87 5.37
N GLY A 65 -1.90 8.95 4.63
CA GLY A 65 -3.30 8.65 4.87
C GLY A 65 -3.85 7.54 3.99
N LEU A 66 -4.54 6.59 4.61
CA LEU A 66 -5.38 5.65 3.87
C LEU A 66 -6.69 6.35 3.57
N ARG A 67 -7.02 6.49 2.28
CA ARG A 67 -8.36 6.92 1.91
C ARG A 67 -9.34 5.78 2.18
N LYS A 68 -10.02 5.83 3.33
CA LYS A 68 -11.27 5.10 3.48
C LYS A 68 -12.28 5.77 2.55
N TYR A 69 -12.66 5.09 1.47
CA TYR A 69 -13.83 5.53 0.70
C TYR A 69 -15.06 5.41 1.61
N SER A 70 -15.97 6.37 1.54
CA SER A 70 -17.23 6.42 2.30
C SER A 70 -18.13 5.17 2.13
N TRP A 71 -17.81 4.31 1.16
CA TRP A 71 -18.51 3.07 0.83
C TRP A 71 -17.97 1.82 1.53
N GLY A 72 -17.13 1.96 2.56
CA GLY A 72 -16.64 0.83 3.35
C GLY A 72 -15.61 -0.07 2.64
N CYS A 73 -15.00 0.43 1.57
CA CYS A 73 -13.96 -0.31 0.85
C CYS A 73 -12.70 -0.41 1.73
N CYS A 74 -12.35 -1.65 2.10
CA CYS A 74 -11.13 -1.99 2.83
C CYS A 74 -9.90 -1.74 1.94
N PRO A 75 -8.72 -1.41 2.51
CA PRO A 75 -7.46 -1.38 1.74
C PRO A 75 -7.31 -2.67 0.92
N ALA A 76 -7.01 -2.50 -0.37
CA ALA A 76 -7.11 -3.59 -1.33
C ALA A 76 -5.79 -4.36 -1.48
N LEU A 77 -4.67 -3.75 -1.09
CA LEU A 77 -3.35 -4.27 -1.42
C LEU A 77 -2.53 -4.62 -0.16
N ALA A 78 -2.74 -3.94 0.97
CA ALA A 78 -2.10 -4.33 2.23
C ALA A 78 -2.94 -5.35 3.00
N GLU A 79 -2.30 -6.42 3.51
CA GLU A 79 -2.96 -7.34 4.45
C GLU A 79 -3.19 -6.66 5.81
N LEU A 80 -4.22 -7.09 6.55
CA LEU A 80 -4.51 -6.58 7.91
C LEU A 80 -3.35 -6.79 8.90
N SER A 81 -2.48 -7.75 8.64
CA SER A 81 -1.23 -8.02 9.39
C SER A 81 -0.25 -6.85 9.30
N VAL A 82 -0.13 -6.23 8.12
CA VAL A 82 0.78 -5.09 7.86
C VAL A 82 0.34 -3.81 8.58
N TYR A 83 -0.91 -3.77 9.05
CA TYR A 83 -1.45 -2.65 9.83
C TYR A 83 -1.32 -2.82 11.34
N ARG A 84 -0.75 -3.93 11.84
CA ARG A 84 -0.64 -4.24 13.28
C ARG A 84 0.73 -3.99 13.90
N ASP A 85 1.65 -3.40 13.15
CA ASP A 85 2.93 -2.92 13.68
C ASP A 85 2.77 -1.69 14.58
#